data_AF-A0A6P7SR21-F1
#
_entry.id   AF-A0A6P7SR21-F1
#
_cell.length_a   1.000
_cell.length_b   1.000
_cell.length_c   1.000
_cell.angle_alpha   90.00
_cell.angle_beta   90.00
_cell.angle_gamma   90.00
#
_symmetry.space_group_name_H-M   'P 1'
#
loop_
_entity.id
_entity.type
_entity.pdbx_description
1 polymer ?
#
loop_
_entity_poly.entity_id
_entity_poly.type
_entity_poly.pdbx_seq_one_letter_code
_entity_poly.pdbx_strand_id
1 'polypeptide(L)'
;MSGRGKGGKVKGKSKTRSSRAGLQFPVGRIHRLLRKGNYAERVGAGAPVYLAAVMEYLAAEVLELAGNAARDNKKSRIIPRHLQLAIRNDEELNKLLSGVTIAQGGVLPNIQASSPQEDPEGFQLISPLELQHIEYLALFLGPSVFMDDLELIYAFVVEE
;
A
#
# COMPACT_ATOMS: atom_id res chain seq x y z
N MET A 1 35.09 59.19 -15.20
CA MET A 1 34.18 58.03 -15.33
C MET A 1 34.65 56.95 -14.35
N SER A 2 34.11 56.88 -13.13
CA SER A 2 34.49 55.79 -12.20
C SER A 2 33.56 54.59 -12.40
N GLY A 3 34.01 53.61 -13.16
CA GLY A 3 33.37 52.30 -13.26
C GLY A 3 33.40 51.62 -11.90
N ARG A 4 32.27 51.68 -11.18
CA ARG A 4 32.13 51.01 -9.89
C ARG A 4 32.08 49.50 -10.14
N GLY A 5 33.23 48.85 -9.95
CA GLY A 5 33.37 47.40 -10.01
C GLY A 5 32.32 46.72 -9.14
N LYS A 6 31.88 45.53 -9.59
CA LYS A 6 30.74 44.74 -9.09
C LYS A 6 30.94 44.14 -7.69
N GLY A 7 31.63 44.84 -6.78
CA GLY A 7 31.94 44.42 -5.42
C GLY A 7 31.84 45.60 -4.48
N GLY A 8 30.69 45.78 -3.83
CA GLY A 8 30.53 46.87 -2.86
C GLY A 8 29.09 47.28 -2.56
N LYS A 9 28.16 46.33 -2.48
CA LYS A 9 26.88 46.53 -1.78
C LYS A 9 26.84 45.59 -0.58
N VAL A 10 26.38 46.10 0.56
CA VAL A 10 26.10 45.32 1.77
C VAL A 10 25.37 44.04 1.37
N LYS A 11 25.93 42.87 1.67
CA LYS A 11 25.33 41.57 1.31
C LYS A 11 24.01 41.45 2.06
N GLY A 12 22.90 41.73 1.37
CA GLY A 12 21.57 41.34 1.83
C GLY A 12 21.49 39.82 2.01
N LYS A 13 20.49 39.35 2.77
CA LYS A 13 20.27 37.90 2.99
C LYS A 13 20.22 37.18 1.64
N SER A 14 21.13 36.23 1.45
CA SER A 14 21.21 35.45 0.21
C SER A 14 20.01 34.49 0.14
N LYS A 15 19.22 34.58 -0.94
CA LYS A 15 18.15 33.60 -1.20
C LYS A 15 18.75 32.24 -1.55
N THR A 16 18.20 31.17 -0.98
CA THR A 16 18.65 29.80 -1.25
C THR A 16 18.27 29.38 -2.66
N ARG A 17 19.00 28.41 -3.25
CA ARG A 17 18.65 27.84 -4.55
C ARG A 17 17.25 27.20 -4.56
N SER A 18 16.85 26.53 -3.48
CA SER A 18 15.49 25.99 -3.30
C SER A 18 14.44 27.10 -3.36
N SER A 19 14.60 28.17 -2.58
CA SER A 19 13.66 29.30 -2.59
C SER A 19 13.56 30.03 -3.93
N ARG A 20 14.64 30.04 -4.72
CA ARG A 20 14.64 30.61 -6.09
C ARG A 20 13.94 29.71 -7.11
N ALA A 21 13.97 28.40 -6.88
CA ALA A 21 13.33 27.40 -7.74
C ALA A 21 11.88 27.08 -7.32
N GLY A 22 11.41 27.61 -6.20
CA GLY A 22 10.07 27.31 -5.67
C GLY A 22 9.94 25.92 -5.05
N LEU A 23 11.05 25.29 -4.68
CA LEU A 23 11.08 23.92 -4.16
C LEU A 23 11.21 23.90 -2.63
N GLN A 24 10.49 23.00 -1.98
CA GLN A 24 10.70 22.65 -0.57
C GLN A 24 11.96 21.78 -0.39
N PHE A 25 12.27 20.94 -1.38
CA PHE A 25 13.42 20.04 -1.32
C PHE A 25 14.76 20.79 -1.39
N PRO A 26 15.82 20.29 -0.71
CA PRO A 26 17.07 21.01 -0.54
C PRO A 26 18.01 20.86 -1.76
N VAL A 27 17.81 21.68 -2.80
CA VAL A 27 18.67 21.76 -4.01
C VAL A 27 20.16 21.86 -3.67
N GLY A 28 20.49 22.63 -2.63
CA GLY A 28 21.86 22.78 -2.14
C GLY A 28 22.50 21.46 -1.70
N ARG A 29 21.75 20.66 -0.94
CA ARG A 29 22.17 19.35 -0.42
C ARG A 29 22.26 18.34 -1.55
N ILE A 30 21.28 18.31 -2.44
CA ILE A 30 21.25 17.41 -3.60
C ILE A 30 22.46 17.65 -4.51
N HIS A 31 22.81 18.91 -4.81
CA HIS A 31 24.03 19.21 -5.57
C HIS A 31 25.30 18.64 -4.90
N ARG A 32 25.42 18.78 -3.58
CA ARG A 32 26.56 18.22 -2.83
C ARG A 32 26.58 16.70 -2.90
N LEU A 33 25.43 16.03 -2.78
CA LEU A 33 25.32 14.58 -2.88
C LEU A 33 25.68 14.07 -4.28
N LEU A 34 25.22 14.74 -5.34
CA LEU A 34 25.59 14.40 -6.73
C LEU A 34 27.11 14.49 -6.95
N ARG A 35 27.76 15.51 -6.39
CA ARG A 35 29.22 15.68 -6.45
C ARG A 35 29.97 14.62 -5.64
N LYS A 36 29.44 14.25 -4.47
CA LYS A 36 30.03 13.21 -3.61
C LYS A 36 29.85 11.80 -4.17
N GLY A 37 28.77 11.57 -4.92
CA GLY A 37 28.44 10.27 -5.51
C GLY A 37 29.26 9.88 -6.74
N ASN A 38 30.16 10.75 -7.23
CA ASN A 38 31.03 10.49 -8.38
C ASN A 38 30.29 10.01 -9.65
N TYR A 39 29.05 10.47 -9.87
CA TYR A 39 28.24 10.09 -11.04
C TYR A 39 28.78 10.66 -12.37
N ALA A 40 29.50 11.78 -12.31
CA ALA A 40 30.14 12.45 -13.45
C ALA A 40 31.26 13.37 -12.96
N GLU A 41 32.23 13.68 -13.83
CA GLU A 41 33.31 14.64 -13.54
C GLU A 41 32.77 16.03 -13.18
N ARG A 42 31.70 16.46 -13.87
CA ARG A 42 31.06 17.77 -13.70
C ARG A 42 29.55 17.59 -13.54
N VAL A 43 28.98 18.36 -12.61
CA VAL A 43 27.52 18.43 -12.39
C VAL A 43 27.04 19.81 -12.81
N GLY A 44 26.19 19.86 -13.82
CA GLY A 44 25.59 21.11 -14.30
C GLY A 44 24.73 21.79 -13.23
N ALA A 45 24.63 23.13 -13.26
CA ALA A 45 23.92 23.88 -12.22
C ALA A 45 22.41 23.58 -12.16
N GLY A 46 21.80 23.18 -13.29
CA GLY A 46 20.38 22.83 -13.40
C GLY A 46 20.06 21.40 -12.93
N ALA A 47 21.01 20.46 -13.02
CA ALA A 47 20.81 19.06 -12.62
C ALA A 47 20.24 18.89 -11.19
N PRO A 48 20.80 19.53 -10.14
CA PRO A 48 20.26 19.39 -8.79
C PRO A 48 18.92 20.08 -8.59
N VAL A 49 18.54 21.04 -9.46
CA VAL A 49 17.21 21.68 -9.40
C VAL A 49 16.18 20.72 -9.98
N TYR A 50 16.47 20.16 -11.15
CA TYR A 50 15.60 19.20 -11.81
C TYR A 50 15.37 17.96 -10.94
N LEU A 51 16.45 17.37 -10.42
CA LEU A 51 16.34 16.20 -9.55
C LEU A 51 15.57 16.52 -8.26
N ALA A 52 15.77 17.70 -7.67
CA ALA A 52 15.00 18.12 -6.49
C ALA A 52 13.50 18.21 -6.79
N ALA A 53 13.13 18.76 -7.94
CA ALA A 53 11.74 18.87 -8.35
C ALA A 53 11.10 17.49 -8.56
N VAL A 54 11.79 16.56 -9.23
CA VAL A 54 11.30 15.19 -9.43
C VAL A 54 11.14 14.46 -8.10
N MET A 55 12.11 14.57 -7.19
CA MET A 55 12.02 13.96 -5.86
C MET A 55 10.88 14.55 -5.02
N GLU A 56 10.67 15.87 -5.10
CA GLU A 56 9.58 16.55 -4.41
C GLU A 56 8.21 16.12 -4.95
N TYR A 57 8.09 16.01 -6.27
CA TYR A 57 6.88 15.51 -6.93
C TYR A 57 6.54 14.09 -6.49
N LEU A 58 7.49 13.15 -6.59
CA LEU A 58 7.27 11.75 -6.18
C LEU A 58 6.94 11.63 -4.68
N ALA A 59 7.58 12.44 -3.83
CA ALA A 59 7.27 12.45 -2.40
C ALA A 59 5.86 12.99 -2.13
N ALA A 60 5.43 14.03 -2.85
CA ALA A 60 4.09 14.57 -2.74
C ALA A 60 3.04 13.55 -3.17
N GLU A 61 3.23 12.88 -4.31
CA GLU A 61 2.32 11.85 -4.85
C GLU A 61 2.12 10.71 -3.85
N VAL A 62 3.22 10.14 -3.32
CA VAL A 62 3.15 9.06 -2.33
C VAL A 62 2.46 9.53 -1.04
N LEU A 63 2.71 10.77 -0.59
CA LEU A 63 2.08 11.31 0.61
C LEU A 63 0.60 11.63 0.43
N GLU A 64 0.19 12.06 -0.77
CA GLU A 64 -1.22 12.29 -1.11
C GLU A 64 -2.01 10.99 -1.05
N LEU A 65 -1.56 9.96 -1.76
CA LEU A 65 -2.21 8.65 -1.78
C LEU A 65 -2.18 7.97 -0.41
N ALA A 66 -1.06 8.04 0.31
CA ALA A 66 -0.97 7.51 1.68
C ALA A 66 -1.82 8.30 2.68
N GLY A 67 -2.00 9.60 2.45
CA GLY A 67 -2.91 10.45 3.20
C GLY A 67 -4.38 10.05 2.99
N ASN A 68 -4.76 9.75 1.74
CA ASN A 68 -6.08 9.22 1.41
C ASN A 68 -6.30 7.86 2.08
N ALA A 69 -5.35 6.92 1.94
CA ALA A 69 -5.43 5.61 2.60
C ALA A 69 -5.51 5.71 4.13
N ALA A 70 -4.84 6.72 4.74
CA ALA A 70 -4.97 6.98 6.17
C ALA A 70 -6.38 7.46 6.54
N ARG A 71 -6.93 8.38 5.75
CA ARG A 71 -8.28 8.92 5.93
C ARG A 71 -9.35 7.84 5.78
N ASP A 72 -9.20 6.95 4.80
CA ASP A 72 -10.12 5.81 4.57
C ASP A 72 -10.13 4.86 5.77
N ASN A 73 -8.97 4.65 6.40
CA ASN A 73 -8.83 3.90 7.65
C ASN A 73 -9.23 4.71 8.91
N LYS A 74 -9.85 5.88 8.74
CA LYS A 74 -10.29 6.78 9.82
C LYS A 74 -9.15 7.19 10.74
N LYS A 75 -7.93 7.36 10.20
CA LYS A 75 -6.73 7.81 10.94
C LYS A 75 -6.25 9.16 10.39
N SER A 76 -5.73 10.00 11.28
CA SER A 76 -5.10 11.28 10.92
C SER A 76 -3.59 11.17 10.68
N ARG A 77 -2.97 10.04 11.06
CA ARG A 77 -1.53 9.82 10.94
C ARG A 77 -1.24 8.75 9.90
N ILE A 78 -0.32 9.05 8.99
CA ILE A 78 0.24 8.09 8.05
C ILE A 78 1.14 7.10 8.81
N ILE A 79 0.90 5.80 8.62
CA ILE A 79 1.71 4.70 9.14
C ILE A 79 2.20 3.82 7.97
N PRO A 80 3.16 2.89 8.17
CA PRO A 80 3.69 2.08 7.07
C PRO A 80 2.63 1.28 6.29
N ARG A 81 1.55 0.85 6.95
CA ARG A 81 0.39 0.23 6.27
C ARG A 81 -0.21 1.13 5.20
N HIS A 82 -0.36 2.43 5.47
CA HIS A 82 -0.95 3.37 4.50
C HIS A 82 -0.03 3.59 3.30
N LEU A 83 1.28 3.61 3.51
CA LEU A 83 2.27 3.65 2.43
C LEU A 83 2.18 2.40 1.56
N GLN A 84 2.07 1.22 2.17
CA GLN A 84 1.92 -0.04 1.43
C GLN A 84 0.63 -0.07 0.61
N LEU A 85 -0.51 0.31 1.20
CA LEU A 85 -1.78 0.35 0.48
C LEU A 85 -1.72 1.33 -0.71
N ALA A 86 -1.20 2.54 -0.48
CA ALA A 86 -1.06 3.55 -1.54
C ALA A 86 -0.17 3.06 -2.69
N ILE A 87 1.03 2.57 -2.37
CA ILE A 87 2.01 2.15 -3.37
C ILE A 87 1.56 0.91 -4.15
N ARG A 88 0.90 -0.06 -3.51
CA ARG A 88 0.52 -1.31 -4.17
C ARG A 88 -0.78 -1.22 -4.96
N ASN A 89 -1.67 -0.29 -4.61
CA ASN A 89 -2.90 -0.03 -5.38
C ASN A 89 -2.67 0.90 -6.58
N ASP A 90 -1.57 1.67 -6.60
CA ASP A 90 -1.20 2.51 -7.73
C ASP A 90 -0.26 1.76 -8.71
N GLU A 91 -0.60 1.74 -9.99
CA GLU A 91 0.14 0.95 -10.99
C GLU A 91 1.57 1.47 -11.20
N GLU A 92 1.72 2.79 -11.31
CA GLU A 92 3.00 3.43 -11.61
C GLU A 92 3.98 3.29 -10.44
N LEU A 93 3.51 3.55 -9.22
CA LEU A 93 4.28 3.41 -7.98
C LEU A 93 4.59 1.93 -7.69
N ASN A 94 3.65 1.02 -7.91
CA ASN A 94 3.91 -0.42 -7.71
C ASN A 94 4.99 -0.91 -8.67
N LYS A 95 4.97 -0.44 -9.92
CA LYS A 95 6.02 -0.75 -10.90
C LYS A 95 7.37 -0.15 -10.50
N LEU A 96 7.38 1.14 -10.14
CA LEU A 96 8.58 1.86 -9.70
C LEU A 96 9.22 1.22 -8.46
N LEU A 97 8.40 0.68 -7.54
CA LEU A 97 8.81 0.10 -6.26
C LEU A 97 8.62 -1.42 -6.18
N SER A 98 8.64 -2.09 -7.33
CA SER A 98 8.41 -3.55 -7.45
C SER A 98 9.38 -4.38 -6.59
N GLY A 99 10.64 -3.97 -6.49
CA GLY A 99 11.67 -4.63 -5.68
C GLY A 99 11.86 -4.10 -4.26
N VAL A 100 11.00 -3.18 -3.79
CA VAL A 100 11.17 -2.53 -2.48
C VAL A 100 10.24 -3.15 -1.44
N THR A 101 10.79 -3.55 -0.28
CA THR A 101 10.01 -4.01 0.88
C THR A 101 9.71 -2.85 1.83
N ILE A 102 8.44 -2.63 2.12
CA ILE A 102 8.01 -1.64 3.12
C ILE A 102 7.86 -2.35 4.46
N ALA A 103 8.79 -2.08 5.37
CA ALA A 103 8.72 -2.62 6.73
C ALA A 103 7.40 -2.22 7.41
N GLN A 104 6.75 -3.18 8.08
CA GLN A 104 5.45 -2.98 8.76
C GLN A 104 4.29 -2.59 7.81
N GLY A 105 4.43 -2.81 6.50
CA GLY A 105 3.38 -2.50 5.51
C GLY A 105 2.28 -3.55 5.38
N GLY A 106 2.58 -4.82 5.68
CA GLY A 106 1.70 -5.95 5.38
C GLY A 106 1.50 -6.15 3.87
N VAL A 107 0.41 -6.82 3.46
CA VAL A 107 0.07 -7.09 2.06
C VAL A 107 -1.33 -6.58 1.70
N LEU A 108 -1.61 -6.35 0.42
CA LEU A 108 -2.98 -6.04 0.01
C LEU A 108 -3.90 -7.22 0.35
N PRO A 109 -5.10 -6.99 0.91
CA PRO A 109 -6.09 -8.04 1.07
C PRO A 109 -6.43 -8.63 -0.30
N ASN A 110 -6.16 -9.91 -0.49
CA ASN A 110 -6.46 -10.62 -1.72
C ASN A 110 -6.76 -12.08 -1.36
N ILE A 111 -7.98 -12.53 -1.66
CA ILE A 111 -8.41 -13.91 -1.49
C ILE A 111 -8.59 -14.47 -2.90
N GLN A 112 -7.89 -15.55 -3.21
CA GLN A 112 -8.04 -16.20 -4.51
C GLN A 112 -9.42 -16.84 -4.60
N ALA A 113 -10.04 -16.82 -5.78
CA ALA A 113 -11.39 -17.39 -5.96
C ALA A 113 -11.45 -18.91 -5.67
N SER A 114 -10.31 -19.61 -5.74
CA SER A 114 -10.19 -21.02 -5.38
C SER A 114 -9.99 -21.27 -3.88
N SER A 115 -9.87 -20.23 -3.06
CA SER A 115 -9.80 -20.38 -1.61
C SER A 115 -11.13 -20.91 -1.11
N PRO A 116 -11.15 -21.92 -0.21
CA PRO A 116 -12.37 -22.38 0.42
C PRO A 116 -13.02 -21.19 1.13
N GLN A 117 -14.20 -20.80 0.68
CA GLN A 117 -15.06 -19.93 1.47
C GLN A 117 -15.76 -20.88 2.43
N GLU A 118 -15.51 -20.74 3.73
CA GLU A 118 -16.47 -21.27 4.68
C GLU A 118 -17.79 -20.56 4.35
N ASP A 119 -18.83 -21.35 4.05
CA ASP A 119 -20.17 -20.80 3.90
C ASP A 119 -20.46 -19.97 5.16
N PRO A 120 -21.09 -18.78 5.04
CA PRO A 120 -21.26 -17.84 6.14
C PRO A 120 -21.96 -18.39 7.39
N GLU A 121 -22.48 -19.63 7.32
CA GLU A 121 -23.15 -20.33 8.41
C GLU A 121 -22.35 -21.53 8.97
N GLY A 122 -21.10 -21.76 8.56
CA GLY A 122 -20.28 -22.84 9.13
C GLY A 122 -20.75 -24.26 8.79
N PHE A 123 -21.69 -24.41 7.86
CA PHE A 123 -22.12 -25.72 7.39
C PHE A 123 -21.09 -26.31 6.42
N GLN A 124 -20.45 -27.38 6.86
CA GLN A 124 -19.69 -28.21 5.95
C GLN A 124 -20.69 -28.93 5.04
N LEU A 125 -20.75 -28.57 3.76
CA LEU A 125 -21.53 -29.29 2.76
C LEU A 125 -21.11 -30.77 2.81
N ILE A 126 -21.99 -31.61 3.38
CA ILE A 126 -21.81 -33.06 3.42
C ILE A 126 -21.59 -33.51 1.99
N SER A 127 -20.50 -34.22 1.73
CA SER A 127 -20.19 -34.66 0.37
C SER A 127 -21.33 -35.53 -0.17
N PRO A 128 -21.63 -35.52 -1.48
CA PRO A 128 -22.71 -36.35 -2.04
C PRO A 128 -22.58 -37.84 -1.70
N LEU A 129 -21.35 -38.31 -1.45
CA LEU A 129 -21.04 -39.68 -1.03
C LEU A 129 -21.42 -39.97 0.43
N GLU A 130 -21.30 -38.98 1.31
CA GLU A 130 -21.72 -39.09 2.72
C GLU A 130 -23.25 -39.02 2.83
N LEU A 131 -23.91 -38.18 2.02
CA LEU A 131 -25.38 -38.16 1.91
C LEU A 131 -25.93 -39.51 1.45
N GLN A 132 -25.30 -40.13 0.45
CA GLN A 132 -25.68 -41.47 -0.01
C GLN A 132 -25.52 -42.54 1.08
N HIS A 133 -24.50 -42.44 1.95
CA HIS A 133 -24.33 -43.37 3.07
C HIS A 133 -25.40 -43.21 4.14
N ILE A 134 -25.80 -41.98 4.46
CA ILE A 134 -26.85 -41.69 5.43
C ILE A 134 -28.21 -42.15 4.91
N GLU A 135 -28.52 -41.90 3.64
CA GLU A 135 -29.75 -42.39 3.00
C GLU A 135 -29.80 -43.94 2.98
N TYR A 136 -28.68 -44.61 2.72
CA TYR A 136 -28.62 -46.09 2.73
C TYR A 136 -28.84 -46.67 4.14
N LEU A 137 -28.30 -46.03 5.17
CA LEU A 137 -28.51 -46.41 6.57
C LEU A 137 -29.96 -46.21 7.00
N ALA A 138 -30.61 -45.13 6.56
CA ALA A 138 -32.03 -44.87 6.81
C ALA A 138 -32.95 -45.90 6.13
N LEU A 139 -32.60 -46.33 4.91
CA LEU A 139 -33.30 -47.40 4.19
C LEU A 139 -33.16 -48.77 4.87
N PHE A 140 -32.05 -49.03 5.57
CA PHE A 140 -31.77 -50.31 6.20
C PHE A 140 -32.37 -50.45 7.61
N LEU A 141 -32.45 -49.36 8.38
CA LEU A 141 -32.93 -49.38 9.78
C LEU A 141 -34.45 -49.19 9.91
N GLY A 142 -35.12 -48.75 8.85
CA GLY A 142 -36.58 -48.58 8.81
C GLY A 142 -37.11 -47.37 9.59
N PRO A 143 -38.32 -46.89 9.28
CA PRO A 143 -38.85 -45.61 9.76
C PRO A 143 -39.13 -45.57 11.28
N SER A 144 -39.09 -46.70 11.95
CA SER A 144 -39.37 -46.82 13.39
C SER A 144 -38.14 -46.60 14.30
N VAL A 145 -36.93 -46.50 13.76
CA VAL A 145 -35.70 -46.20 14.52
C VAL A 145 -35.25 -44.74 14.35
N PHE A 146 -35.70 -44.07 13.28
CA PHE A 146 -35.23 -42.75 12.88
C PHE A 146 -36.05 -41.57 13.44
N MET A 147 -37.21 -41.82 14.03
CA MET A 147 -38.14 -40.75 14.46
C MET A 147 -37.68 -40.02 15.73
N ASP A 148 -36.81 -40.59 16.55
CA ASP A 148 -36.40 -39.96 17.82
C ASP A 148 -35.13 -39.09 17.69
N ASP A 149 -34.29 -39.30 16.66
CA ASP A 149 -33.00 -38.58 16.49
C ASP A 149 -32.92 -37.67 15.24
N LEU A 150 -33.96 -37.66 14.37
CA LEU A 150 -33.97 -36.78 13.19
C LEU A 150 -34.21 -35.30 13.53
N GLU A 151 -34.82 -34.99 14.67
CA GLU A 151 -34.89 -33.61 15.15
C GLU A 151 -33.50 -33.06 15.45
N LEU A 152 -32.53 -33.90 15.84
CA LEU A 152 -31.16 -33.45 16.15
C LEU A 152 -30.31 -33.18 14.91
N ILE A 153 -30.51 -33.96 13.83
CA ILE A 153 -29.77 -33.79 12.57
C ILE A 153 -30.36 -32.65 11.73
N TYR A 154 -31.70 -32.47 11.72
CA TYR A 154 -32.32 -31.30 11.10
C TYR A 154 -32.11 -30.02 11.93
N ALA A 155 -32.06 -30.10 13.27
CA ALA A 155 -31.68 -28.96 14.11
C ALA A 155 -30.21 -28.56 13.93
N PHE A 156 -29.32 -29.47 13.54
CA PHE A 156 -27.94 -29.12 13.18
C PHE A 156 -27.83 -28.49 11.77
N VAL A 157 -28.92 -28.30 11.03
CA VAL A 157 -28.90 -27.61 9.71
C VAL A 157 -29.72 -26.31 9.75
N VAL A 158 -30.47 -26.05 10.83
CA VAL A 158 -31.23 -24.80 10.98
C VAL A 158 -31.31 -24.44 12.46
N GLU A 159 -30.41 -23.59 12.96
CA GLU A 159 -30.73 -22.69 14.10
C GLU A 159 -29.74 -21.51 14.24
N GLU A 160 -30.32 -20.30 14.22
CA GLU A 160 -29.87 -18.91 14.49
C GLU A 160 -28.77 -18.21 13.66
#